data_AF-C2XUB9-F1
#
_entry.id   AF-C2XUB9-F1
#
_cell.length_a   1.000
_cell.length_b   1.000
_cell.length_c   1.000
_cell.angle_alpha   90.00
_cell.angle_beta   90.00
_cell.angle_gamma   90.00
#
_symmetry.space_group_name_H-M   'P 1'
#
loop_
_entity.id
_entity.type
_entity.pdbx_description
1 polymer ?
#
loop_
_entity_poly.entity_id
_entity_poly.type
_entity_poly.pdbx_seq_one_letter_code
_entity_poly.pdbx_strand_id
1 'polypeptide(L)' 'MLHVLNNNNNNTIGVVTITGSGVNPRKGPGTTYEVIRKLSKNESYSVYKEQNGWLSIGDEQWVYYAPSYILFTKNK' A
#
# COMPACT_ATOMS: atom_id res chain seq x y z
N MET A 1 -3.70 31.04 16.87
CA MET A 1 -2.75 30.77 15.77
C MET A 1 -2.08 29.45 16.07
N LEU A 2 -2.49 28.37 15.40
CA LEU A 2 -1.76 27.10 15.42
C LEU A 2 -1.35 26.83 13.98
N HIS A 3 -0.05 26.95 13.71
CA HIS A 3 0.54 26.64 12.42
C HIS A 3 0.87 25.14 12.43
N VAL A 4 0.20 24.34 11.61
CA VAL A 4 0.65 22.97 11.34
C VAL A 4 1.06 22.94 9.87
N LEU A 5 2.34 22.70 9.66
CA LEU A 5 3.05 22.76 8.39
C LEU A 5 2.52 21.69 7.43
N ASN A 6 1.96 22.11 6.29
CA ASN A 6 1.74 21.23 5.14
C ASN A 6 3.08 20.89 4.50
N ASN A 7 3.77 19.88 5.03
CA ASN A 7 4.90 19.26 4.34
C ASN A 7 4.40 18.13 3.45
N ASN A 8 3.72 18.48 2.35
CA ASN A 8 3.29 17.51 1.33
C ASN A 8 4.47 17.07 0.46
N ASN A 9 5.49 16.48 1.07
CA ASN A 9 6.41 15.61 0.38
C ASN A 9 5.82 14.20 0.44
N ASN A 10 4.71 13.96 -0.28
CA ASN A 10 4.18 12.62 -0.45
C ASN A 10 5.12 11.88 -1.40
N ASN A 11 6.25 11.44 -0.85
CA ASN A 11 7.34 10.79 -1.56
C ASN A 11 6.93 9.35 -1.85
N THR A 12 5.98 9.21 -2.78
CA THR A 12 5.51 7.91 -3.25
C THR A 12 6.56 7.30 -4.16
N ILE A 13 6.76 5.99 -4.06
CA ILE A 13 7.68 5.21 -4.89
C ILE A 13 6.98 4.52 -6.06
N GLY A 14 5.65 4.61 -6.12
CA GLY A 14 4.85 4.04 -7.20
C GLY A 14 3.36 3.96 -6.89
N VAL A 15 2.64 3.20 -7.71
CA VAL A 15 1.21 2.90 -7.57
C VAL A 15 1.01 1.40 -7.65
N VAL A 16 0.21 0.85 -6.73
CA VAL A 16 -0.28 -0.52 -6.80
C VAL A 16 -1.73 -0.52 -7.26
N THR A 17 -2.05 -1.40 -8.23
CA THR A 17 -3.41 -1.66 -8.71
C THR A 17 -3.79 -3.09 -8.39
N ILE A 18 -4.96 -3.28 -7.78
CA ILE A 18 -5.47 -4.60 -7.43
C ILE A 18 -6.08 -5.26 -8.67
N THR A 19 -5.52 -6.38 -9.13
CA THR A 19 -5.97 -7.10 -10.33
C THR A 19 -6.73 -8.39 -9.99
N GLY A 20 -6.45 -8.96 -8.83
CA GLY A 20 -7.11 -10.17 -8.31
C GLY A 20 -8.18 -9.87 -7.25
N SER A 21 -8.76 -10.94 -6.70
CA SER A 21 -9.71 -10.87 -5.58
C SER A 21 -9.06 -11.36 -4.29
N GLY A 22 -9.58 -10.94 -3.14
CA GLY A 22 -9.10 -11.42 -1.83
C GLY A 22 -7.79 -10.79 -1.35
N VAL A 23 -7.40 -9.62 -1.88
CA VAL A 23 -6.26 -8.87 -1.37
C VAL A 23 -6.64 -8.18 -0.06
N ASN A 24 -5.91 -8.50 1.00
CA ASN A 24 -6.19 -8.09 2.37
C ASN A 24 -5.00 -7.30 2.93
N PRO A 25 -5.08 -5.96 3.03
CA PRO A 25 -4.07 -5.16 3.70
C PRO A 25 -3.97 -5.51 5.18
N ARG A 26 -2.74 -5.42 5.71
CA ARG A 26 -2.41 -5.73 7.08
C ARG A 26 -1.75 -4.55 7.80
N LYS A 27 -1.83 -4.55 9.14
CA LYS A 27 -1.21 -3.54 10.02
C LYS A 27 0.30 -3.40 9.88
N GLY A 28 0.97 -4.43 9.35
CA GLY A 28 2.41 -4.43 9.17
C GLY A 28 2.87 -5.36 8.04
N PRO A 29 4.17 -5.31 7.68
CA PRO A 29 4.76 -6.08 6.59
C PRO A 29 5.01 -7.54 7.01
N GLY A 30 3.93 -8.30 7.20
CA GLY A 30 4.01 -9.71 7.60
C GLY A 30 2.64 -10.37 7.71
N THR A 31 2.61 -11.70 7.63
CA THR A 31 1.38 -12.51 7.67
C THR A 31 0.79 -12.64 9.09
N THR A 32 1.56 -12.32 10.13
CA THR A 32 1.14 -12.34 11.53
C THR A 32 0.40 -11.07 11.95
N TYR A 33 0.50 -9.98 11.18
CA TYR A 33 -0.23 -8.74 11.45
C TYR A 33 -1.71 -8.88 11.10
N GLU A 34 -2.57 -8.18 11.84
CA GLU A 34 -4.02 -8.17 11.64
C GLU A 34 -4.40 -7.67 10.23
N VAL A 35 -5.43 -8.29 9.65
CA VAL A 35 -6.09 -7.81 8.42
C VAL A 35 -7.03 -6.65 8.78
N ILE A 36 -6.97 -5.57 8.01
CA ILE A 36 -7.71 -4.33 8.32
C ILE A 36 -9.02 -4.26 7.54
N ARG A 37 -8.99 -4.64 6.26
CA ARG A 37 -10.16 -4.69 5.37
C ARG A 37 -9.87 -5.59 4.17
N LYS A 38 -10.83 -5.70 3.27
CA LYS A 38 -10.69 -6.34 1.96
C LYS A 38 -10.64 -5.26 0.87
N LEU A 39 -9.74 -5.42 -0.09
CA LEU A 39 -9.66 -4.55 -1.27
C LEU A 39 -10.41 -5.16 -2.45
N SER A 40 -11.01 -4.31 -3.25
CA SER A 40 -11.70 -4.70 -4.48
C SER A 40 -10.76 -4.66 -5.68
N LYS A 41 -11.06 -5.46 -6.69
CA LYS A 41 -10.38 -5.40 -7.99
C LYS A 41 -10.57 -4.00 -8.60
N ASN A 42 -9.53 -3.54 -9.29
CA ASN A 42 -9.38 -2.22 -9.91
C ASN A 42 -9.19 -1.04 -8.94
N GLU A 43 -9.13 -1.28 -7.62
CA GLU A 43 -8.67 -0.24 -6.69
C GLU A 43 -7.18 0.03 -6.91
N SER A 44 -6.76 1.29 -6.76
CA SER A 44 -5.36 1.70 -6.86
C SER A 44 -4.96 2.57 -5.69
N TYR A 45 -3.71 2.40 -5.23
CA TYR A 45 -3.17 3.10 -4.08
C TYR A 45 -1.73 3.56 -4.36
N SER A 46 -1.37 4.74 -3.87
CA SER A 46 0.03 5.16 -3.81
C SER A 46 0.83 4.25 -2.89
N VAL A 47 2.05 3.91 -3.29
CA VAL A 47 2.98 3.13 -2.48
C VAL A 47 4.04 4.07 -1.92
N TYR A 48 4.28 3.99 -0.61
CA TYR A 48 5.24 4.86 0.09
C TYR A 48 6.56 4.17 0.38
N LYS A 49 6.55 2.84 0.56
CA LYS A 49 7.74 2.05 0.82
C LYS A 49 7.53 0.56 0.54
N GLU A 50 8.64 -0.12 0.29
CA GLU A 50 8.77 -1.57 0.16
C GLU A 50 9.50 -2.12 1.39
N GLN A 51 9.02 -3.23 1.95
CA GLN A 51 9.71 -3.93 3.04
C GLN A 51 9.39 -5.42 3.01
N ASN A 52 10.40 -6.28 2.86
CA ASN A 52 10.27 -7.75 2.92
C ASN A 52 9.16 -8.31 2.00
N GLY A 53 9.01 -7.76 0.79
CA GLY A 53 7.95 -8.16 -0.16
C GLY A 53 6.57 -7.56 0.11
N TRP A 54 6.45 -6.60 1.02
CA TRP A 54 5.22 -5.85 1.30
C TRP A 54 5.32 -4.41 0.80
N LEU A 55 4.18 -3.87 0.35
CA LEU A 55 4.03 -2.50 -0.11
C LEU A 55 3.17 -1.72 0.87
N SER A 56 3.67 -0.61 1.40
CA SER A 56 2.90 0.30 2.25
C SER A 56 2.02 1.20 1.39
N ILE A 57 0.70 1.14 1.60
CA ILE A 57 -0.33 1.87 0.84
C ILE A 57 -1.04 2.96 1.66
N GLY A 58 -0.54 3.24 2.86
CA GLY A 58 -1.08 4.21 3.82
C GLY A 58 -0.63 3.89 5.24
N ASP A 59 -1.13 4.65 6.20
CA ASP A 59 -0.85 4.45 7.63
C ASP A 59 -1.28 3.07 8.07
N GLU A 60 -0.30 2.31 8.57
CA GLU A 60 -0.45 0.92 9.01
C GLU A 60 -1.11 0.02 7.96
N GLN A 61 -0.96 0.27 6.66
CA GLN A 61 -1.60 -0.55 5.63
C GLN A 61 -0.57 -1.12 4.68
N TRP A 62 -0.45 -2.44 4.70
CA TRP A 62 0.53 -3.17 3.91
C TRP A 62 -0.13 -4.27 3.09
N VAL A 63 0.14 -4.30 1.78
CA VAL A 63 -0.27 -5.38 0.89
C VAL A 63 0.93 -6.22 0.48
N TYR A 64 0.77 -7.55 0.48
CA TYR A 64 1.83 -8.44 0.02
C TYR A 64 1.99 -8.37 -1.50
N TYR A 65 3.22 -8.28 -1.98
CA TYR A 65 3.51 -8.27 -3.40
C TYR A 65 3.33 -9.66 -4.02
N ALA A 66 2.17 -9.87 -4.62
CA ALA A 66 1.83 -11.07 -5.37
C ALA A 66 1.43 -10.67 -6.80
N PRO A 67 2.31 -10.83 -7.81
CA PRO A 67 2.09 -10.38 -9.19
C PRO A 67 0.80 -10.89 -9.85
N SER A 68 0.29 -12.06 -9.44
CA SER A 68 -0.98 -12.60 -9.93
C SER A 68 -2.23 -11.86 -9.42
N TYR A 69 -2.08 -11.06 -8.36
CA TYR A 69 -3.18 -10.37 -7.68
C TYR A 69 -3.02 -8.85 -7.66
N ILE A 70 -1.81 -8.34 -7.84
CA ILE A 70 -1.53 -6.92 -7.87
C ILE A 70 -0.53 -6.58 -8.98
N LEU A 71 -0.71 -5.41 -9.59
CA LEU A 71 0.25 -4.77 -10.48
C LEU A 71 0.89 -3.60 -9.74
N PHE A 72 2.21 -3.61 -9.59
CA PHE A 72 2.95 -2.50 -8.98
C PHE A 72 3.79 -1.77 -10.03
N THR A 73 3.52 -0.48 -10.20
CA THR A 73 4.22 0.40 -11.13
C THR A 73 5.06 1.40 -10.34
N LYS A 74 6.39 1.26 -10.38
CA LYS A 74 7.32 2.19 -9.71
C LYS A 74 7.40 3.53 -10.44
N ASN A 75 7.57 4.60 -9.68
CA ASN A 75 7.91 5.91 -10.22
C ASN A 75 9.32 5.83 -10.83
N LYS A 76 9.54 6.54 -11.95
CA LYS A 76 10.85 6.59 -12.63
C LYS A 76 11.85 7.44 -11.85
#